data_AF-A0A655BMQ5-F1
#
_entry.id   AF-A0A655BMQ5-F1
#
_cell.length_a   1.000
_cell.length_b   1.000
_cell.length_c   1.000
_cell.angle_alpha   90.00
_cell.angle_beta   90.00
_cell.angle_gamma   90.00
#
_symmetry.space_group_name_H-M   'P 1'
#
loop_
_entity.id
_entity.type
_entity.pdbx_description
1 polymer ?
#
loop_
_entity_poly.entity_id
_entity_poly.type
_entity_poly.pdbx_seq_one_letter_code
_entity_poly.pdbx_strand_id
1 'polypeptide(L)' 'MIFNIQRYSTHDGPGIRTVVFLKGCSLGCRWCQNPESRAGRH' A
#
# COMPACT_ATOMS: atom_id res chain seq x y z
N MET A 1 -7.12 7.10 -5.13
CA MET A 1 -7.18 7.75 -3.80
C MET A 1 -5.98 7.28 -2.96
N ILE A 2 -5.40 8.14 -2.12
CA ILE A 2 -4.28 7.79 -1.21
C ILE A 2 -4.87 7.40 0.15
N PHE A 3 -4.31 6.38 0.81
CA PHE A 3 -4.76 6.00 2.17
C PHE A 3 -3.69 6.10 3.24
N ASN A 4 -2.42 6.08 2.86
CA ASN A 4 -1.34 6.31 3.79
C ASN A 4 -0.14 6.94 3.06
N ILE A 5 0.62 7.75 3.79
CA ILE A 5 1.90 8.28 3.35
C ILE A 5 2.90 8.01 4.47
N GLN A 6 3.81 7.07 4.23
CA GLN A 6 4.89 6.74 5.16
C GLN A 6 6.14 7.49 4.75
N ARG A 7 6.58 8.42 5.60
CA ARG A 7 7.84 9.13 5.42
C ARG A 7 8.98 8.33 6.05
N TYR A 8 10.19 8.55 5.55
CA TYR A 8 11.42 7.94 6.08
C TYR A 8 11.43 6.40 6.10
N SER A 9 10.79 5.74 5.14
CA SER A 9 10.91 4.29 5.01
C SER A 9 12.31 3.89 4.58
N THR A 10 12.89 2.92 5.30
CA THR A 10 14.20 2.32 5.03
C THR A 10 14.10 0.88 4.53
N HIS A 11 12.90 0.32 4.51
CA HIS A 11 12.66 -1.10 4.20
C HIS A 11 11.98 -1.31 2.83
N ASP A 12 11.35 -0.28 2.27
CA ASP A 12 10.63 -0.34 0.99
C ASP A 12 11.52 -0.02 -0.22
N GLY A 13 12.80 -0.36 -0.14
CA GLY A 13 13.80 -0.15 -1.19
C GLY A 13 15.09 0.52 -0.69
N PRO A 14 16.09 0.73 -1.56
CA PRO A 14 17.38 1.30 -1.16
C PRO A 14 17.29 2.76 -0.72
N GLY A 15 17.93 3.09 0.40
CA GLY A 15 17.99 4.44 0.97
C GLY A 15 16.74 4.83 1.76
N ILE A 16 16.59 6.13 2.01
CA ILE A 16 15.41 6.69 2.71
C ILE A 16 14.36 7.09 1.67
N ARG A 17 13.13 6.56 1.81
CA ARG A 17 12.03 6.77 0.86
C ARG A 17 10.80 7.35 1.55
N THR A 18 10.03 8.13 0.80
CA THR A 18 8.64 8.40 1.16
C THR A 18 7.76 7.49 0.33
N VAL A 19 7.02 6.61 0.99
CA VAL A 19 6.13 5.64 0.36
C VAL A 19 4.72 6.18 0.38
N VAL A 20 4.07 6.20 -0.77
CA VAL A 20 2.68 6.62 -0.92
C VAL A 20 1.85 5.37 -1.19
N PHE A 21 0.97 5.03 -0.26
CA PHE A 21 0.09 3.89 -0.40
C PHE A 21 -1.24 4.30 -1.04
N LEU A 22 -1.55 3.69 -2.18
CA LEU A 22 -2.73 3.98 -2.98
C LEU A 22 -3.84 2.97 -2.68
N LYS A 23 -5.09 3.45 -2.67
CA LYS A 23 -6.28 2.60 -2.71
C LYS A 23 -6.49 2.08 -4.14
N GLY A 24 -7.00 0.86 -4.22
CA GLY A 24 -7.33 0.16 -5.45
C GLY A 24 -6.38 -1.00 -5.71
N CYS A 25 -6.81 -2.21 -5.35
CA CYS A 25 -6.17 -3.46 -5.75
C CYS A 25 -7.27 -4.50 -6.00
N SER A 26 -7.33 -5.06 -7.20
CA SER A 26 -8.35 -6.04 -7.61
C SER A 26 -8.04 -7.47 -7.13
N LEU A 27 -6.88 -7.69 -6.53
CA LEU A 27 -6.42 -9.02 -6.17
C LEU A 27 -7.07 -9.59 -4.90
N GLY A 28 -7.25 -10.91 -4.95
CA GLY A 28 -7.90 -11.74 -3.96
C GLY A 28 -6.99 -12.33 -2.87
N CYS A 29 -5.74 -11.86 -2.73
CA CYS A 29 -4.69 -12.57 -1.99
C CYS A 29 -5.10 -12.93 -0.54
N ARG A 30 -4.86 -14.19 -0.15
CA ARG A 30 -5.19 -14.71 1.20
C ARG A 30 -4.34 -14.05 2.30
N TRP A 31 -3.10 -13.69 1.99
CA TRP A 31 -2.15 -13.04 2.91
C TRP A 31 -1.77 -11.65 2.42
N CYS A 32 -2.77 -10.87 1.99
CA CYS A 32 -2.54 -9.47 1.64
C CYS A 32 -2.05 -8.72 2.87
N GLN A 33 -0.87 -8.11 2.79
CA GLN A 33 -0.31 -7.31 3.88
C GLN A 33 -1.01 -5.95 4.04
N ASN A 34 -1.72 -5.52 2.99
CA ASN A 34 -2.42 -4.24 2.92
C ASN A 34 -3.87 -4.45 2.44
N PRO A 35 -4.71 -5.22 3.17
CA PRO A 35 -6.07 -5.54 2.75
C PRO A 35 -6.97 -4.31 2.60
N GLU A 36 -6.66 -3.22 3.31
CA GLU A 36 -7.31 -1.92 3.21
C GLU A 36 -7.09 -1.25 1.84
N SER A 37 -6.08 -1.65 1.07
CA SER A 37 -5.84 -1.16 -0.29
C SER A 37 -6.82 -1.73 -1.32
N ARG A 38 -7.53 -2.82 -0.99
CA ARG A 38 -8.40 -3.51 -1.94
C ARG A 38 -9.47 -2.59 -2.48
N ALA A 39 -9.79 -2.76 -3.76
CA ALA A 39 -10.95 -2.11 -4.34
C ALA A 39 -12.21 -2.69 -3.65
N GLY A 40 -13.08 -1.83 -3.13
CA GLY A 40 -14.41 -2.26 -2.70
C GLY A 40 -15.11 -2.91 -3.89
N ARG A 41 -15.68 -4.11 -3.69
CA ARG A 41 -16.52 -4.74 -4.71
C ARG A 41 -17.76 -3.87 -4.86
N HIS A 42 -17.80 -3.06 -5.91
CA HIS A 42 -19.06 -2.59 -6.49
C HIS A 42 -19.64 -3.71 -7.34
#